data_AF-J6HY32-F1
#
_entry.id   AF-J6HY32-F1
#
_cell.length_a   1.000
_cell.length_b   1.000
_cell.length_c   1.000
_cell.angle_alpha   90.00
_cell.angle_beta   90.00
_cell.angle_gamma   90.00
#
_symmetry.space_group_name_H-M   'P 1'
#
loop_
_entity.id
_entity.type
_entity.pdbx_description
1 polymer ?
#
loop_
_entity_poly.entity_id
_entity_poly.type
_entity_poly.pdbx_seq_one_letter_code
_entity_poly.pdbx_strand_id
1 'polypeptide(L)' 'MGLAGIGAGIAALAAGIGIGRIGSSAMEGIARQPEAASKIQGAMIIAAALIEGVALFAVVVALVKA' A
#
# COMPACT_ATOMS: atom_id res chain seq x y z
N MET A 1 13.38 21.01 -2.74
CA MET A 1 13.78 19.71 -2.12
C MET A 1 13.37 19.49 -0.66
N GLY A 2 13.45 20.47 0.26
CA GLY A 2 13.24 20.25 1.71
C GLY A 2 11.88 19.66 2.13
N LEU A 3 10.78 20.40 1.95
CA LEU A 3 9.43 19.95 2.35
C LEU A 3 8.87 18.84 1.43
N ALA A 4 9.22 18.87 0.15
CA ALA A 4 8.83 17.85 -0.82
C ALA A 4 9.39 16.46 -0.48
N GLY A 5 10.66 16.37 -0.09
CA GLY A 5 11.28 15.11 0.34
C GLY A 5 10.63 14.55 1.61
N ILE A 6 10.27 15.41 2.56
CA ILE A 6 9.53 15.01 3.77
C ILE A 6 8.14 14.49 3.40
N GLY A 7 7.40 15.19 2.54
CA GLY A 7 6.08 14.77 2.08
C GLY A 7 6.10 13.42 1.37
N ALA A 8 7.06 13.22 0.46
CA ALA A 8 7.26 11.94 -0.22
C ALA A 8 7.64 10.81 0.76
N GLY A 9 8.50 11.09 1.74
CA GLY A 9 8.86 10.12 2.78
C GLY A 9 7.68 9.69 3.66
N ILE A 10 6.82 10.63 4.06
CA ILE A 10 5.60 10.33 4.82
C ILE A 10 4.63 9.49 3.98
N ALA A 11 4.44 9.85 2.71
CA ALA A 11 3.58 9.09 1.80
C ALA A 11 4.07 7.63 1.64
N ALA A 12 5.38 7.45 1.42
CA ALA A 12 5.99 6.12 1.34
C ALA A 12 5.83 5.31 2.64
N LEU A 13 6.04 5.94 3.80
CA LEU A 13 5.86 5.28 5.09
C LEU A 13 4.41 4.84 5.31
N ALA A 14 3.44 5.71 5.01
CA ALA A 14 2.02 5.40 5.15
C ALA A 14 1.60 4.24 4.22
N ALA A 15 2.10 4.24 2.98
CA ALA A 15 1.87 3.17 2.02
C ALA A 15 2.43 1.82 2.51
N GLY A 16 3.69 1.83 2.99
CA GLY A 16 4.34 0.64 3.53
C GLY A 16 3.59 0.03 4.72
N ILE A 17 3.11 0.88 5.65
CA ILE A 17 2.28 0.43 6.78
C ILE A 17 0.95 -0.15 6.27
N GLY A 18 0.29 0.51 5.33
CA GLY A 18 -0.98 0.06 4.76
C GLY A 18 -0.86 -1.31 4.09
N ILE A 19 0.12 -1.47 3.19
CA ILE A 19 0.37 -2.73 2.46
C ILE A 19 0.79 -3.83 3.42
N GLY A 20 1.64 -3.53 4.41
CA GLY A 20 2.04 -4.50 5.43
C GLY A 20 0.85 -5.08 6.20
N ARG A 21 -0.13 -4.23 6.55
CA ARG A 21 -1.37 -4.66 7.23
C ARG A 21 -2.25 -5.50 6.32
N ILE A 22 -2.45 -5.09 5.06
CA ILE A 22 -3.22 -5.88 4.08
C ILE A 22 -2.57 -7.26 3.88
N GLY A 23 -1.26 -7.30 3.66
CA GLY A 23 -0.52 -8.55 3.49
C GLY A 23 -0.62 -9.47 4.70
N SER A 24 -0.44 -8.93 5.91
CA SER A 24 -0.59 -9.69 7.16
C SER A 24 -2.00 -10.27 7.31
N SER A 25 -3.05 -9.46 7.11
CA SER A 25 -4.44 -9.93 7.19
C SER A 25 -4.77 -10.96 6.11
N ALA A 26 -4.21 -10.82 4.92
CA ALA A 26 -4.35 -11.81 3.86
C ALA A 26 -3.69 -13.14 4.24
N MET A 27 -2.45 -13.11 4.76
CA MET A 27 -1.75 -14.34 5.18
C MET A 27 -2.49 -15.06 6.31
N GLU A 28 -3.00 -14.33 7.31
CA GLU A 28 -3.84 -14.92 8.36
C GLU A 28 -5.13 -15.52 7.79
N GLY A 29 -5.78 -14.84 6.84
CA GLY A 29 -6.98 -15.34 6.17
C GLY A 29 -6.71 -16.63 5.39
N ILE A 30 -5.61 -16.68 4.65
CA ILE A 30 -5.17 -17.86 3.88
C ILE A 30 -4.83 -19.02 4.82
N ALA A 31 -4.14 -18.75 5.93
CA ALA A 31 -3.82 -19.77 6.93
C ALA A 31 -5.08 -20.40 7.56
N ARG A 32 -6.15 -19.60 7.77
CA ARG A 32 -7.44 -20.10 8.29
C ARG A 32 -8.28 -20.81 7.23
N GLN A 33 -8.19 -20.39 5.97
CA GLN A 33 -8.97 -20.95 4.85
C GLN A 33 -8.07 -21.12 3.60
N PRO A 34 -7.29 -22.21 3.53
CA PRO A 34 -6.36 -22.45 2.42
C PRO A 34 -7.05 -22.57 1.06
N GLU A 35 -8.27 -23.12 1.04
CA GLU A 35 -9.10 -23.27 -0.17
C GLU A 35 -9.49 -21.94 -0.81
N ALA A 36 -9.56 -20.86 0.00
CA ALA A 36 -9.90 -19.52 -0.45
C ALA A 36 -8.67 -18.69 -0.87
N ALA A 37 -7.47 -19.28 -0.92
CA ALA A 37 -6.21 -18.56 -1.09
C ALA A 37 -6.19 -17.62 -2.31
N SER A 38 -6.61 -18.12 -3.47
CA SER A 38 -6.63 -17.34 -4.71
C SER A 38 -7.58 -16.13 -4.61
N LYS A 39 -8.74 -16.29 -3.99
CA LYS A 39 -9.72 -15.21 -3.79
C LYS A 39 -9.19 -14.16 -2.81
N ILE A 40 -8.57 -14.58 -1.72
CA ILE A 40 -7.97 -13.69 -0.72
C ILE A 40 -6.80 -12.91 -1.34
N GLN A 41 -5.93 -13.58 -2.10
CA GLN A 41 -4.81 -12.96 -2.80
C GLN A 41 -5.30 -11.93 -3.83
N GLY A 42 -6.36 -12.24 -4.58
CA GLY A 42 -6.99 -11.29 -5.50
C GLY A 42 -7.48 -10.03 -4.79
N ALA A 43 -8.22 -10.19 -3.68
CA ALA A 43 -8.69 -9.06 -2.88
C ALA A 43 -7.53 -8.24 -2.29
N MET A 44 -6.47 -8.91 -1.79
CA MET A 44 -5.26 -8.28 -1.28
C MET A 44 -4.58 -7.41 -2.34
N ILE A 45 -4.41 -7.92 -3.56
CA ILE A 45 -3.77 -7.19 -4.67
C ILE A 45 -4.60 -5.95 -5.04
N ILE A 46 -5.92 -6.08 -5.12
CA ILE A 46 -6.80 -4.93 -5.42
C ILE A 46 -6.66 -3.85 -4.35
N ALA A 47 -6.71 -4.24 -3.07
CA ALA A 47 -6.55 -3.30 -1.96
C ALA A 47 -5.16 -2.65 -1.95
N ALA A 48 -4.09 -3.43 -2.18
CA ALA A 48 -2.73 -2.91 -2.28
C ALA A 48 -2.57 -1.92 -3.44
N ALA A 49 -3.16 -2.22 -4.61
CA ALA A 49 -3.13 -1.35 -5.78
C ALA A 49 -3.84 -0.01 -5.53
N LEU A 50 -4.94 0.00 -4.78
CA LEU A 50 -5.64 1.24 -4.40
C LEU A 50 -4.79 2.11 -3.47
N ILE A 51 -4.09 1.50 -2.49
CA ILE A 51 -3.16 2.23 -1.62
C ILE A 51 -2.00 2.80 -2.44
N GLU A 52 -1.38 1.99 -3.30
CA GLU A 52 -0.27 2.42 -4.16
C GLU A 52 -0.70 3.56 -5.11
N GLY A 53 -1.91 3.51 -5.67
CA GLY A 53 -2.42 4.58 -6.52
C GLY A 53 -2.44 5.95 -5.81
N VAL A 54 -2.88 5.98 -4.55
CA VAL A 54 -2.91 7.22 -3.74
C VAL A 54 -1.50 7.64 -3.32
N ALA A 55 -0.65 6.68 -2.92
CA ALA A 55 0.70 6.95 -2.48
C ALA A 55 1.58 7.53 -3.61
N LEU A 56 1.52 6.92 -4.80
CA LEU A 56 2.22 7.41 -5.99
C LEU A 56 1.72 8.79 -6.39
N PHE A 57 0.41 9.04 -6.32
CA PHE A 57 -0.13 10.37 -6.60
C PHE A 57 0.43 11.42 -5.63
N ALA A 58 0.51 11.10 -4.33
CA ALA A 58 1.08 11.99 -3.32
C ALA A 58 2.57 12.26 -3.57
N VAL A 59 3.35 11.24 -3.93
CA VAL A 59 4.78 11.39 -4.27
C VAL A 59 4.95 12.25 -5.53
N VAL A 60 4.15 12.03 -6.56
CA VAL A 60 4.18 12.83 -7.80
C VAL A 60 3.86 14.29 -7.49
N VAL A 61 2.81 14.58 -6.73
CA VAL A 61 2.46 15.95 -6.34
C VAL A 61 3.58 16.60 -5.52
N ALA A 62 4.19 15.85 -4.60
CA ALA A 62 5.30 16.33 -3.78
C ALA A 62 6.51 16.70 -4.64
N LEU A 63 6.86 15.89 -5.64
CA LEU A 63 8.02 16.11 -6.52
C LEU A 63 7.78 17.17 -7.60
N VAL A 64 6.57 17.28 -8.15
CA VAL A 64 6.25 18.27 -9.19
C VAL A 64 6.21 19.70 -8.62
N LYS A 65 5.87 19.87 -7.34
CA LYS A 65 5.88 21.18 -6.65
C LYS A 65 7.19 21.48 -5.90
N ALA A 66 8.24 20.66 -6.07
CA ALA A 66 9.47 20.64 -5.25
C ALA A 66 10.58 21.62 -5.64
#